data_AF-A0A442UVN2-F1
#
_entry.id   AF-A0A442UVN2-F1
#
_cell.length_a   1.000
_cell.length_b   1.000
_cell.length_c   1.000
_cell.angle_alpha   90.00
_cell.angle_beta   90.00
_cell.angle_gamma   90.00
#
_symmetry.space_group_name_H-M   'P 1'
#
loop_
_entity.id
_entity.type
_entity.pdbx_description
1 polymer ?
#
loop_
_entity_poly.entity_id
_entity_poly.type
_entity_poly.pdbx_seq_one_letter_code
_entity_poly.pdbx_strand_id
1 'polypeptide(L)'
;MRAIAFVAGVLVATPLAAAEQLIFYTAHFPDATSVQLSVVNDTVFHEKEYDFEVAIGLVETDAKGAIKYTDRGSHHARIRCAAPAYVSIGTRKYPVGAALRDPQRGDWKQDLWTAFCAVPSS
;
A
#
# COMPACT_ATOMS: atom_id res chain seq x y z
N MET A 1 42.56 -31.47 37.34
CA MET A 1 41.85 -31.49 36.05
C MET A 1 40.74 -30.43 36.13
N ARG A 2 40.82 -29.33 35.37
CA ARG A 2 39.82 -28.25 35.38
C ARG A 2 38.92 -28.42 34.15
N ALA A 3 37.63 -28.66 34.36
CA ALA A 3 36.65 -28.82 33.29
C ALA A 3 36.15 -27.43 32.85
N ILE A 4 36.27 -27.12 31.57
CA ILE A 4 35.69 -25.92 30.94
C ILE A 4 34.39 -26.37 30.30
N ALA A 5 33.26 -25.89 30.83
CA ALA A 5 31.95 -26.14 30.23
C ALA A 5 31.74 -25.15 29.08
N PHE A 6 31.58 -25.68 27.86
CA PHE A 6 31.15 -24.90 26.70
C PHE A 6 29.62 -24.86 26.67
N VAL A 7 29.04 -23.70 26.94
CA VAL A 7 27.60 -23.45 26.75
C VAL A 7 27.40 -23.04 25.29
N ALA A 8 26.90 -23.95 24.47
CA ALA A 8 26.47 -23.66 23.10
C ALA A 8 25.09 -23.01 23.13
N GLY A 9 25.03 -21.69 22.96
CA GLY A 9 23.77 -20.97 22.79
C GLY A 9 23.24 -21.14 21.37
N VAL A 10 22.07 -21.78 21.22
CA VAL A 10 21.34 -21.83 19.95
C VAL A 10 20.67 -20.48 19.75
N LEU A 11 21.14 -19.71 18.77
CA LEU A 11 20.46 -18.49 18.31
C LEU A 11 19.26 -18.91 17.46
N VAL A 12 18.06 -18.81 18.04
CA VAL A 12 16.81 -18.96 17.28
C VAL A 12 16.58 -17.65 16.52
N ALA A 13 16.91 -17.65 15.22
CA ALA A 13 16.52 -16.56 14.34
C ALA A 13 15.02 -16.68 14.06
N THR A 14 14.21 -15.78 14.62
CA THR A 14 12.81 -15.64 14.22
C THR A 14 12.76 -15.05 12.82
N PRO A 15 12.11 -15.69 11.84
CA PRO A 15 11.85 -15.03 10.57
C PRO A 15 10.92 -13.85 10.85
N LEU A 16 11.38 -12.63 10.57
CA LEU A 16 10.50 -11.47 10.46
C LEU A 16 9.54 -11.78 9.31
N ALA A 17 8.30 -12.13 9.64
CA ALA A 17 7.23 -12.12 8.66
C ALA A 17 7.13 -10.68 8.15
N ALA A 18 7.48 -10.46 6.88
CA ALA A 18 7.16 -9.20 6.22
C ALA A 18 5.65 -9.05 6.30
N ALA A 19 5.17 -8.00 6.97
CA ALA A 19 3.75 -7.68 6.97
C ALA A 19 3.28 -7.60 5.50
N GLU A 20 2.21 -8.32 5.16
CA GLU A 20 1.64 -8.26 3.80
C GLU A 20 1.28 -6.81 3.49
N GLN A 21 1.95 -6.23 2.50
CA GLN A 21 1.61 -4.88 2.04
C GLN A 21 0.21 -4.92 1.43
N LEU A 22 -0.64 -3.96 1.82
CA LEU A 22 -1.99 -3.85 1.28
C LEU A 22 -1.91 -3.45 -0.20
N ILE A 23 -2.10 -4.42 -1.10
CA ILE A 23 -2.24 -4.18 -2.54
C ILE A 23 -3.67 -3.69 -2.79
N PHE A 24 -3.81 -2.45 -3.24
CA PHE A 24 -5.13 -1.84 -3.48
C PHE A 24 -5.46 -1.70 -4.97
N TYR A 25 -4.46 -1.85 -5.87
CA TYR A 25 -4.67 -1.72 -7.31
C TYR A 25 -3.74 -2.66 -8.08
N THR A 26 -4.24 -3.23 -9.17
CA THR A 26 -3.44 -4.00 -10.14
C THR A 26 -3.90 -3.66 -11.55
N ALA A 27 -2.98 -3.17 -12.37
CA ALA A 27 -3.17 -3.02 -13.81
C ALA A 27 -2.49 -4.17 -14.55
N HIS A 28 -3.15 -4.71 -15.57
CA HIS A 28 -2.63 -5.75 -16.44
C HIS A 28 -2.39 -5.18 -17.84
N PHE A 29 -1.27 -5.55 -18.45
CA PHE A 29 -0.85 -5.06 -19.76
C PHE A 29 -0.88 -6.19 -20.82
N PRO A 30 -0.96 -5.86 -22.13
CA PRO A 30 -1.06 -6.86 -23.19
C PRO A 30 0.14 -7.83 -23.30
N ASP A 31 1.31 -7.45 -22.77
CA ASP A 31 2.50 -8.30 -22.72
C ASP A 31 2.51 -9.23 -21.49
N ALA A 32 1.38 -9.34 -20.80
CA ALA A 32 1.18 -10.08 -19.56
C ALA A 32 2.06 -9.61 -18.39
N THR A 33 2.59 -8.38 -18.46
CA THR A 33 3.11 -7.70 -17.28
C THR A 33 1.96 -7.14 -16.45
N SER A 34 2.19 -7.02 -15.15
CA SER A 34 1.25 -6.38 -14.22
C SER A 34 1.96 -5.31 -13.42
N VAL A 35 1.27 -4.21 -13.15
CA VAL A 35 1.72 -3.17 -12.23
C VAL A 35 0.80 -3.16 -11.02
N GLN A 36 1.39 -3.34 -9.85
CA GLN A 36 0.69 -3.35 -8.57
C GLN A 36 1.04 -2.09 -7.78
N LEU A 37 0.03 -1.50 -7.15
CA LEU A 37 0.20 -0.44 -6.18
C LEU A 37 -0.16 -0.96 -4.80
N SER A 38 0.73 -0.71 -3.84
CA SER A 38 0.57 -1.12 -2.45
C SER A 38 0.69 0.06 -1.50
N VAL A 39 0.13 -0.07 -0.29
CA VAL A 39 0.44 0.81 0.82
C VAL A 39 1.67 0.26 1.53
N VAL A 40 2.74 1.05 1.57
CA VAL A 40 4.00 0.67 2.26
C VAL A 40 4.08 1.26 3.67
N ASN A 41 3.33 2.33 3.93
CA ASN A 41 3.16 2.94 5.24
C ASN A 41 1.88 3.80 5.24
N ASP A 42 1.23 3.91 6.38
CA ASP A 42 0.08 4.79 6.60
C ASP A 42 0.16 5.51 7.94
N THR A 43 -0.48 6.68 8.01
CA THR A 43 -0.58 7.48 9.22
C THR A 43 -1.97 8.09 9.29
N VAL A 44 -2.66 7.85 10.40
CA VAL A 44 -4.00 8.36 10.67
C VAL A 44 -3.91 9.76 11.28
N PHE A 45 -4.79 10.67 10.85
CA PHE A 45 -4.88 12.02 11.38
C PHE A 45 -6.31 12.36 11.78
N HIS A 46 -6.54 12.61 13.07
CA HIS A 46 -7.89 12.81 13.62
C HIS A 46 -8.41 14.26 13.53
N GLU A 47 -7.55 15.24 13.26
CA GLU A 47 -7.92 16.67 13.34
C GLU A 47 -7.46 17.49 12.12
N LYS A 48 -7.11 16.83 11.01
CA LYS A 48 -6.53 17.49 9.83
C LYS A 48 -7.51 17.54 8.67
N GLU A 49 -7.12 18.30 7.64
CA GLU A 49 -7.85 18.46 6.38
C GLU A 49 -8.11 17.12 5.64
N TYR A 50 -7.40 16.06 6.03
CA TYR A 50 -7.45 14.70 5.50
C TYR A 50 -7.38 13.69 6.67
N ASP A 51 -7.92 12.50 6.44
CA ASP A 51 -8.04 11.43 7.44
C ASP A 51 -6.81 10.52 7.47
N PHE A 52 -6.17 10.30 6.32
CA PHE A 52 -4.98 9.45 6.18
C PHE A 52 -3.89 10.10 5.32
N GLU A 53 -2.64 9.88 5.68
CA GLU A 53 -1.49 10.04 4.78
C GLU A 53 -0.84 8.68 4.56
N VAL A 54 -0.62 8.30 3.31
CA VAL A 54 -0.08 7.00 2.94
C VAL A 54 1.13 7.17 2.04
N ALA A 55 2.10 6.28 2.17
CA ALA A 55 3.15 6.08 1.18
C ALA A 55 2.75 4.90 0.28
N ILE A 56 2.84 5.12 -1.03
CA ILE A 56 2.47 4.14 -2.06
C ILE A 56 3.72 3.51 -2.65
N GLY A 57 3.76 2.18 -2.67
CA GLY A 57 4.74 1.39 -3.39
C GLY A 57 4.24 0.99 -4.77
N LEU A 58 5.17 0.80 -5.70
CA LEU A 58 4.89 0.28 -7.05
C LEU A 58 5.81 -0.89 -7.36
N VAL A 59 5.23 -1.98 -7.84
CA VAL A 59 5.97 -3.16 -8.31
C VAL A 59 5.44 -3.57 -9.69
N GLU A 60 6.35 -3.88 -10.60
CA GLU A 60 6.04 -4.54 -11.87
C GLU A 60 6.39 -6.03 -11.75
N THR A 61 5.46 -6.89 -12.18
CA THR A 61 5.67 -8.33 -12.25
C THR A 61 5.54 -8.84 -13.69
N ASP A 62 6.24 -9.92 -14.00
CA ASP A 62 6.11 -10.65 -15.26
C ASP A 62 4.86 -11.56 -15.27
N ALA A 63 4.64 -12.25 -16.39
CA ALA A 63 3.51 -13.17 -16.58
C ALA A 63 3.49 -14.36 -15.59
N LYS A 64 4.59 -14.62 -14.88
CA LYS A 64 4.72 -15.67 -13.86
C LYS A 64 4.62 -15.10 -12.44
N GLY A 65 4.38 -13.80 -12.30
CA GLY A 65 4.36 -13.09 -11.02
C GLY A 65 5.74 -12.76 -10.46
N ALA A 66 6.82 -12.97 -11.22
CA ALA A 66 8.17 -12.61 -10.77
C ALA A 66 8.37 -11.10 -10.85
N ILE A 67 8.94 -10.50 -9.81
CA ILE A 67 9.22 -9.06 -9.76
C ILE A 67 10.26 -8.71 -10.82
N LYS A 68 9.88 -7.87 -11.78
CA LYS A 68 10.79 -7.29 -12.79
C LYS A 68 11.34 -5.94 -12.34
N TYR A 69 10.52 -5.16 -11.65
CA TYR A 69 10.89 -3.83 -11.18
C TYR A 69 10.23 -3.51 -9.85
N THR A 70 10.97 -2.84 -8.99
CA THR A 70 10.47 -2.28 -7.74
C THR A 70 10.81 -0.81 -7.73
N ASP A 71 9.78 0.02 -7.68
CA ASP A 71 9.98 1.44 -7.49
C ASP A 71 10.51 1.71 -6.08
N ARG A 72 11.56 2.52 -6.00
CA ARG A 72 12.17 2.96 -4.74
C ARG A 72 11.78 4.38 -4.38
N GLY A 73 10.94 5.02 -5.19
CA GLY A 73 10.37 6.33 -4.92
C GLY A 73 9.48 6.31 -3.68
N SER A 74 9.39 7.46 -3.02
CA SER A 74 8.47 7.68 -1.92
C SER A 74 7.29 8.52 -2.42
N HIS A 75 6.18 7.84 -2.70
CA HIS A 75 4.98 8.47 -3.27
C HIS A 75 3.94 8.69 -2.18
N HIS A 76 3.86 9.92 -1.68
CA HIS A 76 2.88 10.26 -0.65
C HIS A 76 1.53 10.66 -1.25
N ALA A 77 0.47 10.13 -0.67
CA ALA A 77 -0.90 10.51 -0.95
C ALA A 77 -1.65 10.82 0.34
N ARG A 78 -2.57 11.78 0.30
CA ARG A 78 -3.49 12.06 1.42
C ARG A 78 -4.92 11.78 1.01
N ILE A 79 -5.67 11.17 1.92
CA ILE A 79 -7.03 10.67 1.69
C ILE A 79 -7.98 11.40 2.62
N ARG A 80 -9.05 11.97 2.07
CA ARG A 80 -10.18 12.50 2.83
C ARG A 80 -11.43 11.66 2.55
N CYS A 81 -11.96 11.02 3.57
CA CYS A 81 -13.15 10.17 3.51
C CYS A 81 -14.44 11.00 3.51
N ALA A 82 -14.51 12.05 4.34
CA ALA A 82 -15.68 12.90 4.43
C ALA A 82 -15.84 13.82 3.20
N ALA A 83 -17.09 14.13 2.83
CA ALA A 83 -17.39 15.05 1.74
C ALA A 83 -16.83 16.48 2.02
N PRO A 84 -16.24 17.17 1.02
CA PRO A 84 -15.90 16.65 -0.31
C PRO A 84 -14.74 15.66 -0.24
N ALA A 85 -14.99 14.42 -0.67
CA ALA A 85 -14.01 13.34 -0.61
C ALA A 85 -12.98 13.49 -1.72
N TYR A 86 -11.70 13.25 -1.38
CA TYR A 86 -10.61 13.35 -2.35
C TYR A 86 -9.43 12.44 -1.98
N VAL A 87 -8.65 12.12 -3.01
CA VAL A 87 -7.25 11.73 -2.87
C VAL A 87 -6.39 12.89 -3.38
N SER A 88 -5.33 13.25 -2.67
CA SER A 88 -4.41 14.29 -3.10
C SER A 88 -2.99 13.79 -3.23
N ILE A 89 -2.30 14.26 -4.27
CA ILE A 89 -0.90 13.97 -4.59
C ILE A 89 -0.18 15.31 -4.66
N GLY A 90 0.76 15.53 -3.74
CA GLY A 90 1.34 16.85 -3.51
C GLY A 90 0.24 17.87 -3.19
N THR A 91 0.11 18.91 -4.02
CA THR A 91 -0.89 19.97 -3.85
C THR A 91 -2.17 19.76 -4.67
N ARG A 92 -2.22 18.73 -5.53
CA ARG A 92 -3.37 18.47 -6.40
C ARG A 92 -4.38 17.57 -5.71
N LYS A 93 -5.66 17.98 -5.71
CA LYS A 93 -6.78 17.19 -5.20
C LYS A 93 -7.57 16.57 -6.35
N TYR A 94 -7.83 15.28 -6.24
CA TYR A 94 -8.63 14.50 -7.17
C TYR A 94 -9.91 14.08 -6.46
N PRO A 95 -11.09 14.57 -6.88
CA PRO A 95 -12.36 14.14 -6.33
C PRO A 95 -12.53 12.63 -6.50
N VAL A 96 -13.03 11.98 -5.44
CA VAL A 96 -13.35 10.56 -5.41
C VAL A 96 -14.67 10.37 -4.67
N GLY A 97 -15.24 9.18 -4.77
CA GLY A 97 -16.42 8.80 -4.01
C GLY A 97 -17.24 7.76 -4.74
N ALA A 98 -18.14 7.10 -4.01
CA ALA A 98 -18.95 6.02 -4.55
C ALA A 98 -19.71 6.39 -5.84
N ALA A 99 -20.21 7.63 -5.93
CA ALA A 99 -20.93 8.14 -7.10
C ALA A 99 -20.04 8.41 -8.33
N LEU A 100 -18.72 8.52 -8.15
CA LEU A 100 -17.75 8.78 -9.22
C LEU A 100 -17.07 7.50 -9.72
N ARG A 101 -17.40 6.34 -9.14
CA ARG A 101 -16.81 5.06 -9.52
C ARG A 101 -17.31 4.64 -10.90
N ASP A 102 -16.40 4.62 -11.87
CA ASP A 102 -16.62 4.02 -13.19
C ASP A 102 -16.05 2.58 -13.17
N PRO A 103 -16.88 1.53 -13.25
CA PRO A 103 -16.40 0.15 -13.26
C PRO A 103 -15.55 -0.20 -14.49
N GLN A 104 -15.68 0.55 -15.58
CA GLN A 104 -14.95 0.32 -16.83
C GLN A 104 -13.60 1.04 -16.86
N ARG A 105 -13.38 1.98 -15.95
CA ARG A 105 -12.14 2.76 -15.87
C ARG A 105 -11.48 2.50 -14.52
N GLY A 106 -10.45 1.65 -14.53
CA GLY A 106 -9.60 1.44 -13.36
C GLY A 106 -8.96 2.76 -12.94
N ASP A 107 -9.51 3.40 -11.90
CA ASP A 107 -8.94 4.59 -11.30
C ASP A 107 -8.36 4.23 -9.93
N TRP A 108 -7.04 4.04 -9.90
CA TRP A 108 -6.31 3.69 -8.69
C TRP A 108 -6.55 4.66 -7.52
N LYS A 109 -6.94 5.93 -7.77
CA LYS A 109 -7.26 6.89 -6.72
C LYS A 109 -8.60 6.55 -6.07
N GLN A 110 -9.57 6.11 -6.87
CA GLN A 110 -10.86 5.62 -6.37
C GLN A 110 -10.67 4.33 -5.58
N ASP A 111 -9.80 3.43 -6.06
CA ASP A 111 -9.51 2.16 -5.37
C ASP A 111 -8.74 2.40 -4.06
N LEU A 112 -7.77 3.32 -4.04
CA LEU A 112 -7.09 3.74 -2.81
C LEU A 112 -8.08 4.34 -1.80
N TRP A 113 -8.95 5.25 -2.23
CA TRP A 113 -9.96 5.83 -1.33
C TRP A 113 -10.91 4.75 -0.79
N THR A 114 -11.32 3.80 -1.64
CA THR A 114 -12.19 2.69 -1.25
C THR A 114 -11.51 1.81 -0.19
N ALA A 115 -10.22 1.52 -0.34
CA ALA A 115 -9.45 0.71 0.60
C ALA A 115 -9.41 1.28 2.03
N PHE A 116 -9.48 2.61 2.19
CA PHE A 116 -9.44 3.26 3.50
C PHE A 116 -10.80 3.72 4.01
N CYS A 117 -11.70 4.16 3.11
CA CYS A 117 -12.93 4.86 3.49
C CYS A 117 -14.21 4.02 3.30
N ALA A 118 -14.15 2.90 2.55
CA ALA A 118 -15.31 2.04 2.34
C ALA A 118 -15.38 0.86 3.31
N VAL A 119 -14.36 0.67 4.16
CA VAL A 119 -14.40 -0.30 5.25
C VAL A 119 -15.29 0.27 6.35
N PRO A 120 -16.37 -0.42 6.77
CA PRO A 120 -17.18 0.04 7.89
C PRO A 120 -16.29 0.16 9.14
N SER A 121 -16.32 1.31 9.82
CA SER A 121 -15.77 1.40 11.17
C SER A 121 -16.57 0.42 12.05
N SER A 122 -15.88 -0.56 12.64
CA SER A 122 -16.49 -1.50 13.58
C SER A 122 -16.97 -0.82 14.87
#